data_AF-A0A7S0YAD4-F1
#
_entry.id   AF-A0A7S0YAD4-F1
#
_cell.length_a   1.000
_cell.length_b   1.000
_cell.length_c   1.000
_cell.angle_alpha   90.00
_cell.angle_beta   90.00
_cell.angle_gamma   90.00
#
_symmetry.space_group_name_H-M   'P 1'
#
loop_
_entity.id
_entity.type
_entity.pdbx_description
1 polymer ?
#
loop_
_entity_poly.entity_id
_entity_poly.type
_entity_poly.pdbx_seq_one_letter_code
_entity_poly.pdbx_strand_id
1 'polypeptide(L)'
;LMVPDFEMVAEVMLFAEGFEEAKGLARKLVRLYQLCNEQLSQQDHYDFGMRAIKSTLVITGELKRQLTQLDEQTVLIQAVRYASVPKLVPEDIPFFNDILTDLCPDLLLRYRQIGDGSGHGIGNGMGIGNGDDMGINSGMDIGGNAALEPAVHVACQFAGLQPHPAFVRKVLQLYDTLQMRFGVMLVGPAGGGKTCVYHVLRL
;
A
#
# COMPACT_ATOMS: atom_id res chain seq x y z
N LEU A 1 -20.60 1.03 -24.77
CA LEU A 1 -21.26 0.31 -23.64
C LEU A 1 -21.52 1.32 -22.54
N MET A 2 -22.69 1.27 -21.91
CA MET A 2 -23.06 2.16 -20.79
C MET A 2 -22.07 1.94 -19.64
N VAL A 3 -21.40 3.00 -19.18
CA VAL A 3 -20.48 2.94 -18.03
C VAL A 3 -21.34 2.87 -16.76
N PRO A 4 -21.11 1.90 -15.86
CA PRO A 4 -21.89 1.80 -14.64
C PRO A 4 -21.55 2.95 -13.67
N ASP A 5 -22.48 3.28 -12.78
CA ASP A 5 -22.23 4.25 -11.72
C ASP A 5 -21.29 3.64 -10.66
N PHE A 6 -20.03 4.09 -10.65
CA PHE A 6 -19.03 3.57 -9.73
C PHE A 6 -19.31 3.99 -8.28
N GLU A 7 -19.90 5.16 -8.04
CA GLU A 7 -20.18 5.68 -6.69
C GLU A 7 -21.25 4.82 -6.03
N MET A 8 -22.36 4.57 -6.72
CA MET A 8 -23.45 3.73 -6.22
C MET A 8 -22.97 2.30 -5.88
N VAL A 9 -22.16 1.69 -6.75
CA VAL A 9 -21.62 0.35 -6.50
C VAL A 9 -20.68 0.35 -5.30
N ALA A 10 -19.78 1.34 -5.21
CA ALA A 10 -18.87 1.46 -4.08
C ALA A 10 -19.60 1.68 -2.76
N GLU A 11 -20.64 2.52 -2.75
CA GLU A 11 -21.49 2.77 -1.58
C GLU A 11 -22.15 1.49 -1.08
N VAL A 12 -22.79 0.72 -1.96
CA VAL A 12 -23.44 -0.56 -1.61
C VAL A 12 -22.42 -1.57 -1.03
N MET A 13 -21.23 -1.64 -1.62
CA MET A 13 -20.18 -2.53 -1.12
C MET A 13 -19.66 -2.11 0.26
N LEU A 14 -19.44 -0.80 0.49
CA LEU A 14 -19.01 -0.31 1.80
C LEU A 14 -20.06 -0.58 2.89
N PHE A 15 -21.34 -0.36 2.58
CA PHE A 15 -22.42 -0.71 3.51
C PHE A 15 -22.43 -2.21 3.84
N ALA A 16 -22.21 -3.08 2.84
CA ALA A 16 -22.15 -4.53 3.06
C ALA A 16 -20.99 -4.96 3.96
N GLU A 17 -19.88 -4.21 3.98
CA GLU A 17 -18.74 -4.43 4.89
C GLU A 17 -18.91 -3.73 6.26
N GLY A 18 -20.03 -3.05 6.50
CA GLY A 18 -20.38 -2.45 7.80
C GLY A 18 -19.85 -1.02 8.01
N PHE A 19 -19.66 -0.25 6.94
CA PHE A 19 -19.31 1.17 7.03
C PHE A 19 -20.57 2.04 7.24
N GLU A 20 -20.51 2.94 8.22
CA GLU A 20 -21.60 3.90 8.50
C GLU A 20 -21.53 5.11 7.55
N GLU A 21 -20.33 5.62 7.28
CA GLU A 21 -20.09 6.79 6.41
C GLU A 21 -19.87 6.41 4.94
N ALA A 22 -20.44 5.26 4.52
CA ALA A 22 -20.20 4.62 3.22
C ALA A 22 -20.39 5.55 2.02
N LYS A 23 -21.43 6.42 2.05
CA LYS A 23 -21.73 7.35 0.95
C LYS A 23 -20.63 8.39 0.74
N GLY A 24 -20.13 9.00 1.82
CA GLY A 24 -19.05 9.99 1.73
C GLY A 24 -17.73 9.35 1.28
N LEU A 25 -17.47 8.16 1.79
CA LEU A 25 -16.27 7.37 1.48
C LEU A 25 -16.26 6.84 0.04
N ALA A 26 -17.39 6.38 -0.48
CA ALA A 26 -17.54 5.94 -1.87
C ALA A 26 -17.22 7.05 -2.86
N ARG A 27 -17.77 8.26 -2.63
CA ARG A 27 -17.47 9.43 -3.46
C ARG A 27 -15.99 9.78 -3.45
N LYS A 28 -15.37 9.81 -2.26
CA LYS A 28 -13.92 10.06 -2.12
C LYS A 28 -13.10 9.01 -2.87
N LEU A 29 -13.43 7.73 -2.73
CA LEU A 29 -12.74 6.63 -3.41
C LEU A 29 -12.84 6.76 -4.94
N VAL A 30 -14.05 6.92 -5.47
CA VAL A 30 -14.26 7.04 -6.92
C VAL A 30 -13.55 8.27 -7.46
N ARG A 31 -13.65 9.41 -6.76
CA ARG A 31 -12.97 10.64 -7.18
C ARG A 31 -11.46 10.50 -7.16
N LEU A 32 -10.91 9.82 -6.15
CA LEU A 32 -9.47 9.53 -6.08
C LEU A 32 -9.00 8.73 -7.30
N TYR A 33 -9.70 7.65 -7.65
CA TYR A 33 -9.34 6.81 -8.79
C TYR A 33 -9.50 7.53 -10.13
N GLN A 34 -10.52 8.41 -10.26
CA GLN A 34 -10.65 9.31 -11.42
C GLN A 34 -9.45 10.25 -11.54
N LEU A 35 -9.05 10.91 -10.45
CA LEU A 35 -7.91 11.81 -10.44
C LEU A 35 -6.60 11.08 -10.73
N CYS A 36 -6.41 9.87 -10.20
CA CYS A 36 -5.25 9.04 -10.52
C CYS A 36 -5.17 8.75 -12.04
N ASN A 37 -6.31 8.45 -12.67
CA ASN A 37 -6.39 8.21 -14.10
C ASN A 37 -6.13 9.47 -14.95
N GLU A 38 -6.45 10.65 -14.41
CA GLU A 38 -6.27 11.95 -15.08
C GLU A 38 -4.85 12.52 -14.90
N GLN A 39 -4.22 12.30 -13.75
CA GLN A 39 -3.00 13.01 -13.33
C GLN A 39 -1.73 12.16 -13.34
N LEU A 40 -1.83 10.84 -13.16
CA LEU A 40 -0.64 9.97 -13.15
C LEU A 40 -0.17 9.66 -14.57
N SER A 41 1.09 9.21 -14.69
CA SER A 41 1.64 8.80 -15.97
C SER A 41 0.85 7.64 -16.60
N GLN A 42 0.79 7.59 -17.93
CA GLN A 42 0.14 6.50 -18.65
C GLN A 42 1.06 5.28 -18.71
N GLN A 43 0.63 4.19 -18.06
CA GLN A 43 1.35 2.92 -18.02
C GLN A 43 0.43 1.78 -18.46
N ASP A 44 0.92 0.82 -19.24
CA ASP A 44 0.13 -0.31 -19.74
C ASP A 44 -0.48 -1.18 -18.62
N HIS A 45 0.15 -1.19 -17.45
CA HIS A 45 -0.26 -1.99 -16.29
C HIS A 45 -1.15 -1.23 -15.31
N TYR A 46 -1.44 0.05 -15.55
CA TYR A 46 -2.34 0.82 -14.71
C TYR A 46 -3.80 0.46 -15.02
N ASP A 47 -4.56 0.15 -13.96
CA ASP A 47 -6.01 0.00 -14.02
C ASP A 47 -6.60 0.80 -12.86
N PHE A 48 -7.32 1.87 -13.18
CA PHE A 48 -8.05 2.71 -12.23
C PHE A 48 -9.57 2.62 -12.40
N GLY A 49 -10.06 1.63 -13.17
CA GLY A 49 -11.48 1.42 -13.41
C GLY A 49 -12.18 0.61 -12.31
N MET A 50 -13.40 0.16 -12.59
CA MET A 50 -14.24 -0.60 -11.64
C MET A 50 -13.54 -1.84 -11.06
N ARG A 51 -12.66 -2.51 -11.83
CA ARG A 51 -11.90 -3.67 -11.33
C ARG A 51 -10.97 -3.30 -10.18
N ALA A 52 -10.29 -2.17 -10.29
CA ALA A 52 -9.43 -1.66 -9.24
C ALA A 52 -10.23 -1.20 -8.02
N ILE A 53 -11.34 -0.49 -8.23
CA ILE A 53 -12.25 -0.05 -7.17
C ILE A 53 -12.80 -1.25 -6.40
N LYS A 54 -13.35 -2.26 -7.09
CA LYS A 54 -13.86 -3.49 -6.47
C LYS A 54 -12.78 -4.21 -5.67
N SER A 55 -11.58 -4.35 -6.23
CA SER A 55 -10.46 -5.00 -5.54
C SER A 55 -10.07 -4.25 -4.27
N THR A 56 -10.08 -2.92 -4.30
CA THR A 56 -9.80 -2.08 -3.14
C THR A 56 -10.88 -2.24 -2.08
N LEU A 57 -12.15 -2.23 -2.46
CA LEU A 57 -13.28 -2.39 -1.53
C LEU A 57 -13.27 -3.75 -0.81
N VAL A 58 -12.90 -4.83 -1.51
CA VAL A 58 -12.73 -6.16 -0.87
C VAL A 58 -11.61 -6.12 0.17
N ILE A 59 -10.49 -5.46 -0.13
CA ILE A 59 -9.38 -5.27 0.82
C ILE A 59 -9.82 -4.39 1.99
N THR A 60 -10.60 -3.33 1.73
CA THR A 60 -11.15 -2.45 2.76
C THR A 60 -12.01 -3.23 3.76
N GLY A 61 -12.87 -4.13 3.30
CA GLY A 61 -13.67 -4.99 4.16
C GLY A 61 -12.82 -5.91 5.04
N GLU A 62 -11.77 -6.50 4.47
CA GLU A 62 -10.83 -7.34 5.23
C GLU A 62 -10.08 -6.53 6.30
N LEU A 63 -9.59 -5.34 5.95
CA LEU A 63 -8.92 -4.45 6.89
C LEU A 63 -9.86 -3.92 7.98
N LYS A 64 -11.14 -3.67 7.67
CA LYS A 64 -12.15 -3.25 8.67
C LYS A 64 -12.34 -4.32 9.74
N ARG A 65 -12.31 -5.61 9.36
CA ARG A 65 -12.37 -6.73 10.32
C ARG A 65 -11.14 -6.79 11.22
N GLN A 66 -9.95 -6.50 10.68
CA GLN A 66 -8.69 -6.53 11.43
C GLN A 66 -8.48 -5.28 12.30
N LEU A 67 -8.97 -4.12 11.86
CA LEU A 67 -8.70 -2.80 12.45
C LEU A 67 -9.98 -2.13 12.97
N THR A 68 -10.77 -2.86 13.77
CA THR A 68 -12.12 -2.44 14.19
C THR A 68 -12.16 -1.11 14.97
N GLN A 69 -11.05 -0.75 15.63
CA GLN A 69 -10.93 0.47 16.45
C GLN A 69 -10.52 1.72 15.65
N LEU A 70 -10.14 1.56 14.39
CA LEU A 70 -9.74 2.70 13.55
C LEU A 70 -10.95 3.37 12.92
N ASP A 71 -10.77 4.66 12.68
CA ASP A 71 -11.70 5.47 11.91
C ASP A 71 -11.88 4.90 10.48
N GLU A 72 -13.11 4.91 9.99
CA GLU A 72 -13.48 4.29 8.71
C GLU A 72 -12.72 4.88 7.51
N GLN A 73 -12.50 6.20 7.53
CA GLN A 73 -11.73 6.86 6.49
C GLN A 73 -10.27 6.41 6.52
N THR A 74 -9.70 6.20 7.71
CA THR A 74 -8.33 5.67 7.87
C THR A 74 -8.21 4.27 7.28
N VAL A 75 -9.16 3.38 7.58
CA VAL A 75 -9.21 2.00 7.04
C VAL A 75 -9.28 2.02 5.51
N LEU A 76 -10.14 2.87 4.94
CA LEU A 76 -10.27 3.00 3.48
C LEU A 76 -8.97 3.46 2.83
N ILE A 77 -8.32 4.49 3.37
CA ILE A 77 -7.10 5.04 2.78
C ILE A 77 -5.96 4.03 2.87
N GLN A 78 -5.89 3.31 3.99
CA GLN A 78 -4.94 2.24 4.16
C GLN A 78 -5.14 1.13 3.11
N ALA A 79 -6.39 0.74 2.84
CA ALA A 79 -6.72 -0.19 1.75
C ALA A 79 -6.34 0.35 0.36
N VAL A 80 -6.59 1.65 0.10
CA VAL A 80 -6.25 2.32 -1.15
C VAL A 80 -4.73 2.33 -1.39
N ARG A 81 -3.95 2.72 -0.38
CA ARG A 81 -2.47 2.71 -0.48
C ARG A 81 -1.96 1.30 -0.73
N TYR A 82 -2.48 0.33 0.00
CA TYR A 82 -2.11 -1.06 -0.17
C TYR A 82 -2.44 -1.61 -1.58
N ALA A 83 -3.59 -1.23 -2.13
CA ALA A 83 -4.02 -1.67 -3.45
C ALA A 83 -3.28 -0.98 -4.61
N SER A 84 -2.82 0.24 -4.40
CA SER A 84 -2.30 1.12 -5.46
C SER A 84 -0.77 1.24 -5.45
N VAL A 85 -0.14 1.49 -4.30
CA VAL A 85 1.30 1.75 -4.20
C VAL A 85 2.18 0.64 -4.81
N PRO A 86 1.87 -0.68 -4.69
CA PRO A 86 2.67 -1.72 -5.34
C PRO A 86 2.69 -1.66 -6.86
N LYS A 87 1.68 -1.02 -7.46
CA LYS A 87 1.53 -0.90 -8.90
C LYS A 87 2.16 0.37 -9.44
N LEU A 88 2.30 1.41 -8.62
CA LEU A 88 2.79 2.71 -9.05
C LEU A 88 4.29 2.69 -9.30
N VAL A 89 4.68 3.39 -10.36
CA VAL A 89 6.07 3.70 -10.65
C VAL A 89 6.56 4.76 -9.64
N PRO A 90 7.84 4.73 -9.19
CA PRO A 90 8.32 5.65 -8.14
C PRO A 90 8.04 7.13 -8.38
N GLU A 91 8.07 7.60 -9.63
CA GLU A 91 7.82 9.00 -9.97
C GLU A 91 6.36 9.42 -9.77
N ASP A 92 5.41 8.48 -9.83
CA ASP A 92 3.97 8.74 -9.65
C ASP A 92 3.52 8.71 -8.18
N ILE A 93 4.34 8.15 -7.27
CA ILE A 93 4.01 8.01 -5.85
C ILE A 93 3.78 9.36 -5.16
N PRO A 94 4.62 10.41 -5.36
CA PRO A 94 4.39 11.72 -4.76
C PRO A 94 3.04 12.31 -5.20
N PHE A 95 2.73 12.29 -6.49
CA PHE A 95 1.45 12.80 -7.02
C PHE A 95 0.25 12.05 -6.43
N PHE A 96 0.35 10.72 -6.31
CA PHE A 96 -0.68 9.92 -5.65
C PHE A 96 -0.90 10.32 -4.19
N ASN A 97 0.18 10.58 -3.45
CA ASN A 97 0.10 11.04 -2.06
C ASN A 97 -0.49 12.46 -1.96
N ASP A 98 -0.21 13.34 -2.92
CA ASP A 98 -0.79 14.68 -2.99
C ASP A 98 -2.30 14.60 -3.24
N ILE A 99 -2.74 13.80 -4.22
CA ILE A 99 -4.17 13.52 -4.48
C ILE A 99 -4.86 12.97 -3.23
N LEU A 100 -4.22 12.02 -2.53
CA LEU A 100 -4.73 11.46 -1.29
C LEU A 100 -4.90 12.53 -0.20
N THR A 101 -3.92 13.41 -0.06
CA THR A 101 -3.91 14.47 0.95
C THR A 101 -5.01 15.50 0.67
N ASP A 102 -5.18 15.89 -0.59
CA ASP A 102 -6.21 16.84 -1.01
C ASP A 102 -7.63 16.32 -0.76
N LEU A 103 -7.87 15.02 -0.97
CA LEU A 103 -9.19 14.42 -0.72
C LEU A 103 -9.44 14.09 0.76
N CYS A 104 -8.38 13.92 1.54
CA CYS A 104 -8.43 13.44 2.93
C CYS A 104 -7.44 14.20 3.83
N PRO A 105 -7.66 15.50 4.09
CA PRO A 105 -6.67 16.36 4.76
C PRO A 105 -6.40 15.97 6.23
N ASP A 106 -7.41 15.46 6.95
CA ASP A 106 -7.29 15.11 8.38
C ASP A 106 -6.36 13.91 8.66
N LEU A 107 -5.93 13.22 7.61
CA LEU A 107 -5.18 11.97 7.71
C LEU A 107 -3.69 12.17 8.07
N LEU A 108 -3.07 13.25 7.59
CA LEU A 108 -1.63 13.50 7.77
C LEU A 108 -1.22 13.60 9.24
N LEU A 109 -2.12 14.11 10.09
CA LEU A 109 -1.92 14.24 11.52
C LEU A 109 -1.96 12.89 12.25
N ARG A 110 -2.81 11.95 11.83
CA ARG A 110 -2.92 10.62 12.45
C ARG A 110 -1.85 9.67 11.95
N TYR A 111 -1.44 9.79 10.68
CA TYR A 111 -0.40 8.95 10.08
C TYR A 111 0.98 9.15 10.75
N ARG A 112 1.34 10.40 11.08
CA ARG A 112 2.59 10.72 11.79
C ARG A 112 2.65 10.14 13.20
N GLN A 113 1.51 10.03 13.89
CA GLN A 113 1.45 9.54 15.27
C GLN A 113 1.62 8.02 15.40
N ILE A 114 1.30 7.25 14.36
CA ILE A 114 1.48 5.79 14.35
C ILE A 114 2.97 5.43 14.11
N GLY A 115 3.72 6.28 13.41
CA GLY A 115 5.16 6.09 13.16
C GLY A 115 6.09 6.42 14.33
N ASP A 116 5.65 7.24 15.29
CA ASP A 116 6.45 7.66 16.46
C ASP A 116 6.16 6.83 17.74
N GLY A 117 5.41 5.73 17.62
CA GLY A 117 4.93 4.93 18.75
C GLY A 117 5.85 3.82 19.29
N SER A 118 7.06 3.65 18.74
CA SER A 118 8.03 2.63 19.22
C SER A 118 9.40 3.23 19.54
N GLY A 119 9.40 4.32 20.30
CA GLY A 119 10.58 4.86 20.96
C GLY A 119 10.60 4.56 22.46
N HIS A 120 11.11 3.38 22.85
CA HIS A 120 11.74 3.17 24.17
C HIS A 120 12.84 2.11 24.05
N GLY A 121 14.10 2.55 23.93
CA GLY A 121 15.24 1.64 23.94
C GLY A 121 16.54 2.27 23.44
N ILE A 122 17.26 2.92 24.35
CA ILE A 122 18.60 3.51 24.26
C ILE A 122 19.62 2.63 23.50
N GLY A 123 20.41 3.22 22.59
CA GLY A 123 21.61 2.57 22.05
C GLY A 123 22.38 3.41 21.02
N ASN A 124 23.43 4.07 21.47
CA ASN A 124 24.38 4.89 20.69
C ASN A 124 24.93 4.20 19.43
N GLY A 125 25.03 4.96 18.33
CA GLY A 125 25.75 4.55 17.14
C GLY A 125 25.76 5.65 16.08
N MET A 126 26.81 6.45 16.10
CA MET A 126 27.13 7.47 15.10
C MET A 126 27.16 6.83 13.70
N GLY A 127 26.18 7.15 12.85
CA GLY A 127 26.09 6.69 11.47
C GLY A 127 25.83 7.90 10.57
N ILE A 128 26.87 8.34 9.87
CA ILE A 128 26.76 9.31 8.78
C ILE A 128 26.03 8.60 7.63
N GLY A 129 24.71 8.78 7.55
CA GLY A 129 23.88 8.36 6.42
C GLY A 129 23.61 9.57 5.52
N ASN A 130 23.78 9.41 4.22
CA ASN A 130 23.64 10.47 3.23
C ASN A 130 22.20 11.04 3.19
N GLY A 131 22.09 12.32 2.87
CA GLY A 131 20.85 13.11 2.91
C GLY A 131 19.87 12.88 1.76
N ASP A 132 19.72 11.64 1.29
CA ASP A 132 18.72 11.21 0.30
C ASP A 132 17.51 10.50 0.93
N ASP A 133 17.54 10.17 2.21
CA ASP A 133 16.45 9.51 2.94
C ASP A 133 15.54 10.52 3.66
N MET A 134 14.93 11.43 2.90
CA MET A 134 13.92 12.35 3.43
C MET A 134 12.53 11.70 3.44
N GLY A 135 12.30 10.68 4.28
CA GLY A 135 10.99 10.45 4.94
C GLY A 135 9.68 10.25 4.15
N ILE A 136 9.69 9.76 2.89
CA ILE A 136 8.44 9.63 2.08
C ILE A 136 7.99 8.18 1.77
N ASN A 137 8.73 7.17 2.23
CA ASN A 137 8.42 5.75 1.98
C ASN A 137 8.34 4.91 3.25
N SER A 138 7.83 5.48 4.34
CA SER A 138 7.13 4.67 5.34
C SER A 138 5.87 4.15 4.67
N GLY A 139 6.01 3.09 3.88
CA GLY A 139 4.88 2.23 3.53
C GLY A 139 4.31 1.77 4.86
N MET A 140 3.02 1.95 5.05
CA MET A 140 2.35 1.45 6.24
C MET A 140 2.54 -0.06 6.24
N ASP A 141 3.33 -0.57 7.17
CA ASP A 141 3.49 -2.01 7.42
C ASP A 141 2.17 -2.49 8.04
N ILE A 142 1.20 -2.81 7.18
CA ILE A 142 -0.12 -3.30 7.61
C ILE A 142 -0.04 -4.77 8.02
N GLY A 143 0.95 -5.49 7.50
CA GLY A 143 1.39 -6.74 8.09
C GLY A 143 2.28 -6.41 9.27
N GLY A 144 1.74 -6.47 10.48
CA GLY A 144 2.50 -6.54 11.73
C GLY A 144 3.37 -7.80 11.74
N ASN A 145 4.40 -7.81 10.91
CA ASN A 145 5.26 -8.93 10.65
C ASN A 145 6.70 -8.51 10.97
N ALA A 146 6.86 -7.96 12.18
CA ALA A 146 8.17 -7.68 12.78
C ALA A 146 9.08 -8.93 12.80
N ALA A 147 8.48 -10.13 12.69
CA ALA A 147 9.20 -11.39 12.54
C ALA A 147 9.59 -11.72 11.09
N LEU A 148 8.91 -11.17 10.08
CA LEU A 148 9.15 -11.51 8.67
C LEU A 148 10.39 -10.80 8.13
N GLU A 149 10.57 -9.51 8.45
CA GLU A 149 11.76 -8.76 8.01
C GLU A 149 13.07 -9.46 8.40
N PRO A 150 13.33 -9.83 9.68
CA PRO A 150 14.56 -10.54 10.02
C PRO A 150 14.65 -11.92 9.34
N ALA A 151 13.53 -12.62 9.13
CA ALA A 151 13.52 -13.87 8.38
C ALA A 151 13.93 -13.67 6.92
N VAL A 152 13.47 -12.60 6.26
CA VAL A 152 13.88 -12.23 4.89
C VAL A 152 15.37 -11.93 4.84
N HIS A 153 15.92 -11.22 5.83
CA HIS A 153 17.37 -10.97 5.91
C HIS A 153 18.17 -12.28 5.99
N VAL A 154 17.73 -13.21 6.82
CA VAL A 154 18.35 -14.53 6.96
C VAL A 154 18.23 -15.34 5.67
N ALA A 155 17.05 -15.37 5.04
CA ALA A 155 16.81 -16.05 3.77
C ALA A 155 17.65 -15.48 2.62
N CYS A 156 17.87 -14.16 2.59
CA CYS A 156 18.78 -13.53 1.63
C CYS A 156 20.21 -14.06 1.79
N GLN A 157 20.71 -14.16 3.03
CA GLN A 157 22.05 -14.67 3.30
C GLN A 157 22.19 -16.14 2.88
N PHE A 158 21.20 -16.99 3.20
CA PHE A 158 21.19 -18.39 2.76
C PHE A 158 21.18 -18.55 1.24
N ALA A 159 20.49 -17.64 0.53
CA ALA A 159 20.44 -17.62 -0.93
C ALA A 159 21.68 -16.96 -1.59
N GLY A 160 22.64 -16.46 -0.79
CA GLY A 160 23.80 -15.72 -1.29
C GLY A 160 23.46 -14.35 -1.90
N LEU A 161 22.35 -13.74 -1.49
CA LEU A 161 21.86 -12.45 -1.95
C LEU A 161 22.20 -11.33 -0.96
N GLN A 162 22.38 -10.11 -1.48
CA GLN A 162 22.56 -8.91 -0.65
C GLN A 162 21.20 -8.40 -0.16
N PRO A 163 20.96 -8.31 1.16
CA PRO A 163 19.71 -7.82 1.72
C PRO A 163 19.63 -6.29 1.68
N HIS A 164 19.53 -5.73 0.47
CA HIS A 164 19.36 -4.29 0.30
C HIS A 164 17.96 -3.86 0.77
N PRO A 165 17.79 -2.71 1.46
CA PRO A 165 16.49 -2.28 2.00
C PRO A 165 15.36 -2.24 0.96
N ALA A 166 15.65 -1.75 -0.25
CA ALA A 166 14.68 -1.74 -1.35
C ALA A 166 14.27 -3.15 -1.81
N PHE A 167 15.18 -4.12 -1.75
CA PHE A 167 14.90 -5.51 -2.08
C PHE A 167 14.02 -6.16 -1.00
N VAL A 168 14.39 -6.00 0.27
CA VAL A 168 13.61 -6.50 1.43
C VAL A 168 12.19 -5.94 1.40
N ARG A 169 12.04 -4.62 1.17
CA ARG A 169 10.74 -3.97 1.03
C ARG A 169 9.89 -4.60 -0.10
N LYS A 170 10.50 -4.98 -1.22
CA LYS A 170 9.79 -5.65 -2.32
C LYS A 170 9.38 -7.08 -1.99
N VAL A 171 10.15 -7.81 -1.17
CA VAL A 171 9.77 -9.12 -0.64
C VAL A 171 8.57 -9.00 0.31
N LEU A 172 8.62 -8.05 1.25
CA LEU A 172 7.52 -7.78 2.18
C LEU A 172 6.25 -7.35 1.41
N GLN A 173 6.40 -6.44 0.45
CA GLN A 173 5.30 -6.00 -0.40
C GLN A 173 4.68 -7.15 -1.21
N LEU A 174 5.49 -8.10 -1.70
CA LEU A 174 5.00 -9.29 -2.37
C LEU A 174 4.21 -10.19 -1.40
N TYR A 175 4.76 -10.44 -0.21
CA TYR A 175 4.09 -11.24 0.82
C TYR A 175 2.72 -10.67 1.17
N ASP A 176 2.70 -9.38 1.46
CA ASP A 176 1.47 -8.65 1.75
C ASP A 176 0.48 -8.84 0.60
N THR A 177 0.86 -8.49 -0.63
CA THR A 177 -0.04 -8.58 -1.79
C THR A 177 -0.62 -9.99 -1.96
N LEU A 178 0.15 -11.04 -1.66
CA LEU A 178 -0.30 -12.44 -1.70
C LEU A 178 -1.34 -12.79 -0.63
N GLN A 179 -1.32 -12.15 0.55
CA GLN A 179 -2.32 -12.36 1.59
C GLN A 179 -3.71 -11.86 1.16
N MET A 180 -3.74 -10.78 0.37
CA MET A 180 -4.99 -10.14 -0.05
C MET A 180 -5.46 -10.54 -1.46
N ARG A 181 -4.59 -11.18 -2.26
CA ARG A 181 -4.86 -11.49 -3.68
C ARG A 181 -4.21 -12.82 -4.07
N PHE A 182 -5.01 -13.73 -4.64
CA PHE A 182 -4.51 -15.00 -5.18
C PHE A 182 -3.67 -14.86 -6.46
N GLY A 183 -3.87 -13.79 -7.22
CA GLY A 183 -3.14 -13.52 -8.47
C GLY A 183 -2.28 -12.28 -8.35
N VAL A 184 -0.97 -12.44 -8.52
CA VAL A 184 0.02 -11.35 -8.47
C VAL A 184 0.96 -11.45 -9.67
N MET A 185 1.31 -10.30 -10.26
CA MET A 185 2.30 -10.20 -11.31
C MET A 185 3.48 -9.37 -10.81
N LEU A 186 4.70 -9.89 -10.97
CA LEU A 186 5.93 -9.15 -10.73
C LEU A 186 6.36 -8.49 -12.04
N VAL A 187 6.29 -7.16 -12.08
CA VAL A 187 6.63 -6.35 -13.27
C VAL A 187 7.90 -5.57 -13.02
N GLY A 188 8.76 -5.46 -14.04
CA GLY A 188 10.01 -4.71 -13.97
C GLY A 188 11.02 -5.17 -15.02
N PRO A 189 12.15 -4.45 -15.19
CA PRO A 189 13.16 -4.74 -16.21
C PRO A 189 13.83 -6.10 -16.03
N ALA A 190 14.40 -6.65 -17.10
CA ALA A 190 15.22 -7.86 -17.05
C ALA A 190 16.40 -7.66 -16.07
N GLY A 191 16.74 -8.71 -15.31
CA GLY A 191 17.78 -8.62 -14.27
C GLY A 191 17.39 -7.89 -12.98
N GLY A 192 16.19 -7.29 -12.88
CA GLY A 192 15.74 -6.56 -11.69
C GLY A 192 15.39 -7.40 -10.45
N GLY A 193 15.89 -8.65 -10.34
CA GLY A 193 15.73 -9.47 -9.14
C GLY A 193 14.33 -10.07 -8.89
N LYS A 194 13.38 -9.94 -9.82
CA LYS A 194 11.99 -10.43 -9.66
C LYS A 194 11.91 -11.90 -9.22
N THR A 195 12.67 -12.77 -9.88
CA THR A 195 12.75 -14.20 -9.56
C THR A 195 13.32 -14.42 -8.16
N CYS A 196 14.34 -13.64 -7.77
CA CYS A 196 14.93 -13.70 -6.43
C CYS A 196 13.95 -13.26 -5.34
N VAL A 197 13.15 -12.21 -5.57
CA VAL A 197 12.11 -11.76 -4.62
C VAL A 197 11.14 -12.90 -4.29
N TYR A 198 10.64 -13.58 -5.32
CA TYR A 198 9.76 -14.73 -5.15
C TYR A 198 10.46 -15.92 -4.47
N HIS A 199 11.71 -16.21 -4.83
CA HIS A 199 12.46 -17.32 -4.23
C HIS A 199 12.76 -17.10 -2.75
N VAL A 200 13.14 -15.89 -2.35
CA VAL A 200 13.43 -15.55 -0.96
C VAL A 200 12.19 -15.76 -0.08
N LEU A 201 11.00 -15.42 -0.59
CA LEU A 201 9.76 -15.61 0.15
C LEU A 201 9.36 -17.09 0.31
N ARG A 202 9.89 -17.98 -0.52
CA ARG A 202 9.59 -19.42 -0.49
C ARG A 202 10.47 -20.21 0.50
N LEU A 203 11.66 -19.69 0.81
CA LEU A 203 12.65 -20.32 1.70
C LEU A 203 12.20 -20.27 3.15
#